data_AF-A0A552LJN9-F1
#
_entry.id   AF-A0A552LJN9-F1
#
_cell.length_a   1.000
_cell.length_b   1.000
_cell.length_c   1.000
_cell.angle_alpha   90.00
_cell.angle_beta   90.00
_cell.angle_gamma   90.00
#
_symmetry.space_group_name_H-M   'P 1'
#
loop_
_entity.id
_entity.type
_entity.pdbx_description
1 polymer ?
#
loop_
_entity_poly.entity_id
_entity_poly.type
_entity_poly.pdbx_seq_one_letter_code
_entity_poly.pdbx_strand_id
1 'polypeptide(L)'
;MLATTHYLLRSKQDGQYLVARLRKGESETPASYLLLFKESYDALSYINTHAQDLANNFSVETLSGTQLKGLMQRWGFAGIGLVSEPLEPQVQFLAYEKGFNL
;
A
#
# COMPACT_ATOMS: atom_id res chain seq x y z
N MET A 1 8.65 20.94 -7.60
CA MET A 1 8.36 19.49 -7.63
C MET A 1 6.97 19.32 -7.05
N LEU A 2 6.00 18.80 -7.83
CA LEU A 2 4.63 18.62 -7.34
C LEU A 2 4.64 17.55 -6.23
N ALA A 3 4.05 17.86 -5.08
CA ALA A 3 3.97 16.92 -3.97
C ALA A 3 2.99 15.81 -4.33
N THR A 4 3.48 14.66 -4.79
CA THR A 4 2.65 13.47 -5.00
C THR A 4 2.14 13.00 -3.64
N THR A 5 0.82 13.07 -3.47
CA THR A 5 0.13 12.62 -2.27
C THR A 5 -0.30 11.18 -2.49
N HIS A 6 0.00 10.32 -1.52
CA HIS A 6 -0.34 8.90 -1.58
C HIS A 6 -1.29 8.57 -0.45
N TYR A 7 -2.29 7.75 -0.74
CA TYR A 7 -3.27 7.28 0.23
C TYR A 7 -3.03 5.81 0.54
N LEU A 8 -3.11 5.45 1.81
CA LEU A 8 -2.83 4.11 2.31
C LEU A 8 -3.93 3.66 3.25
N LEU A 9 -4.13 2.35 3.37
CA LEU A 9 -5.00 1.77 4.39
C LEU A 9 -4.16 1.31 5.57
N ARG A 10 -4.40 1.93 6.73
CA ARG A 10 -3.76 1.57 7.99
C ARG A 10 -4.78 0.93 8.95
N SER A 11 -4.40 -0.19 9.52
CA SER A 11 -5.14 -0.87 10.57
C SER A 11 -5.16 -0.01 11.84
N LYS A 12 -6.35 0.20 12.39
CA LYS A 12 -6.58 0.89 13.66
C LYS A 12 -6.17 0.05 14.87
N GLN A 13 -6.01 -1.27 14.70
CA GLN A 13 -5.76 -2.20 15.80
C GLN A 13 -4.26 -2.25 16.17
N ASP A 14 -3.40 -2.31 15.15
CA ASP A 14 -1.95 -2.54 15.32
C ASP A 14 -1.08 -1.56 14.54
N GLY A 15 -1.69 -0.65 13.78
CA GLY A 15 -0.98 0.33 12.96
C GLY A 15 -0.29 -0.26 11.74
N GLN A 16 -0.52 -1.53 11.41
CA GLN A 16 0.00 -2.15 10.19
C GLN A 16 -0.71 -1.60 8.94
N TYR A 17 -0.10 -1.78 7.78
CA TYR A 17 -0.63 -1.30 6.51
C TYR A 17 -1.13 -2.46 5.65
N LEU A 18 -2.10 -2.16 4.79
CA LEU A 18 -2.54 -3.11 3.76
C LEU A 18 -1.41 -3.34 2.74
N VAL A 19 -1.07 -4.60 2.52
CA VAL A 19 0.00 -5.02 1.62
C VAL A 19 -0.45 -6.15 0.70
N ALA A 20 0.10 -6.19 -0.51
CA ALA A 20 0.09 -7.38 -1.33
C ALA A 20 1.27 -8.28 -0.93
N ARG A 21 1.02 -9.59 -0.81
CA ARG A 21 2.05 -10.59 -0.49
C ARG A 21 2.14 -11.58 -1.64
N LEU A 22 3.36 -11.98 -2.00
CA LEU A 22 3.57 -13.12 -2.89
C LEU A 22 3.05 -14.40 -2.23
N ARG A 23 2.49 -15.32 -3.02
CA ARG A 23 1.99 -16.58 -2.46
C ARG A 23 3.18 -17.43 -2.02
N LYS A 24 2.98 -18.22 -0.97
CA LYS A 24 4.02 -19.15 -0.48
C LYS A 24 4.41 -20.10 -1.61
N GLY A 25 5.71 -20.17 -1.92
CA GLY A 25 6.25 -20.99 -3.01
C GLY A 25 6.61 -20.22 -4.29
N GLU A 26 6.17 -18.97 -4.43
CA GLU A 26 6.54 -18.11 -5.58
C GLU A 26 7.86 -17.35 -5.36
N SER A 27 8.36 -17.28 -4.12
CA SER A 27 9.66 -16.70 -3.79
C SER A 27 10.24 -17.33 -2.52
N GLU A 28 11.57 -17.44 -2.46
CA GLU A 28 12.32 -17.90 -1.29
C GLU A 28 12.21 -16.93 -0.11
N THR A 29 11.96 -15.65 -0.39
CA THR A 29 11.78 -14.61 0.63
C THR A 29 10.37 -14.01 0.57
N PRO A 30 9.66 -13.91 1.71
CA PRO A 30 8.33 -13.31 1.74
C PRO A 30 8.42 -11.81 1.41
N ALA A 31 8.10 -11.45 0.17
CA ALA A 31 8.04 -10.06 -0.26
C ALA A 31 6.64 -9.48 -0.01
N SER A 32 6.60 -8.29 0.60
CA SER A 32 5.38 -7.52 0.82
C SER A 32 5.47 -6.16 0.12
N TYR A 33 4.45 -5.83 -0.66
CA TYR A 33 4.33 -4.57 -1.39
C TYR A 33 3.25 -3.72 -0.76
N LEU A 34 3.61 -2.50 -0.37
CA LEU A 34 2.69 -1.55 0.26
C LEU A 34 1.67 -1.05 -0.77
N LEU A 35 0.38 -1.23 -0.50
CA LEU A 35 -0.66 -0.76 -1.42
C LEU A 35 -0.87 0.75 -1.28
N LEU A 36 -0.82 1.44 -2.40
CA LEU A 36 -1.05 2.87 -2.52
C LEU A 36 -2.25 3.13 -3.41
N PHE A 37 -3.02 4.14 -3.05
CA PHE A 37 -4.17 4.64 -3.78
C PHE A 37 -3.93 6.08 -4.20
N LYS A 38 -4.50 6.46 -5.35
CA LYS A 38 -4.40 7.81 -5.90
C LYS A 38 -5.27 8.80 -5.15
N GLU A 39 -6.42 8.34 -4.66
CA GLU A 39 -7.37 9.15 -3.90
C GLU A 39 -7.85 8.43 -2.63
N SER A 40 -8.36 9.19 -1.66
CA SER A 40 -8.89 8.63 -0.42
C SER A 40 -10.14 7.78 -0.63
N TYR A 41 -11.01 8.17 -1.58
CA TYR A 41 -12.21 7.42 -1.91
C TYR A 41 -11.89 6.10 -2.64
N ASP A 42 -10.77 6.02 -3.37
CA ASP A 42 -10.31 4.78 -3.99
C ASP A 42 -9.94 3.75 -2.92
N ALA A 43 -9.19 4.18 -1.88
CA ALA A 43 -8.83 3.33 -0.76
C ALA A 43 -10.06 2.80 -0.01
N LEU A 44 -11.04 3.68 0.24
CA LEU A 44 -12.30 3.29 0.89
C LEU A 44 -13.11 2.34 0.00
N SER A 45 -13.20 2.61 -1.30
CA SER A 45 -13.92 1.76 -2.24
C SER A 45 -13.30 0.36 -2.33
N TYR A 46 -11.97 0.28 -2.35
CA TYR A 46 -11.25 -0.98 -2.35
C TYR A 46 -11.58 -1.82 -1.12
N ILE A 47 -11.40 -1.27 0.09
CA ILE A 47 -11.61 -2.06 1.32
C ILE A 47 -13.07 -2.45 1.51
N ASN A 48 -14.01 -1.57 1.14
CA ASN A 48 -15.43 -1.87 1.20
C ASN A 48 -15.83 -2.98 0.23
N THR A 49 -15.17 -3.07 -0.94
CA THR A 49 -15.47 -4.08 -1.96
C THR A 49 -14.85 -5.43 -1.63
N HIS A 50 -13.59 -5.45 -1.18
CA HIS A 50 -12.81 -6.69 -1.06
C HIS A 50 -12.71 -7.23 0.37
N ALA A 51 -13.01 -6.44 1.39
CA ALA A 51 -12.95 -6.85 2.78
C ALA A 51 -13.91 -6.02 3.66
N GLN A 52 -15.20 -5.98 3.28
CA GLN A 52 -16.23 -5.18 3.94
C GLN A 52 -16.25 -5.37 5.47
N ASP A 53 -16.14 -6.61 5.95
CA ASP A 53 -16.15 -6.94 7.38
C ASP A 53 -14.97 -6.32 8.15
N LEU A 54 -13.88 -6.00 7.45
CA LEU A 54 -12.69 -5.38 8.02
C LEU A 54 -12.65 -3.87 7.81
N ALA A 55 -13.51 -3.29 6.97
CA ALA A 55 -13.43 -1.88 6.58
C ALA A 55 -13.42 -0.91 7.78
N ASN A 56 -14.23 -1.19 8.80
CA ASN A 56 -14.28 -0.37 10.02
C ASN A 56 -12.99 -0.40 10.84
N ASN A 57 -12.17 -1.45 10.69
CA ASN A 57 -10.88 -1.60 11.35
C ASN A 57 -9.74 -0.87 10.64
N PHE A 58 -9.99 -0.29 9.46
CA PHE A 58 -9.00 0.48 8.71
C PHE A 58 -9.34 1.98 8.69
N SER A 59 -8.31 2.80 8.55
CA SER A 59 -8.39 4.22 8.28
C SER A 59 -7.51 4.57 7.08
N VAL A 60 -7.91 5.58 6.31
CA VAL A 60 -7.07 6.13 5.25
C VAL A 60 -6.01 7.05 5.87
N GLU A 61 -4.75 6.79 5.57
CA GLU A 61 -3.60 7.62 5.92
C GLU A 61 -3.05 8.30 4.66
N THR A 62 -2.67 9.56 4.78
CA THR A 62 -2.12 10.37 3.68
C THR A 62 -0.63 10.60 3.92
N LEU A 63 0.21 10.27 2.94
CA LEU A 63 1.66 10.45 3.01
C LEU A 63 2.20 11.21 1.80
N SER A 64 3.18 12.08 2.06
CA SER A 64 4.03 12.62 1.01
C SER A 64 5.06 11.59 0.54
N GLY A 65 5.65 11.79 -0.64
CA GLY A 65 6.72 10.90 -1.16
C GLY A 65 7.91 10.73 -0.20
N THR A 66 8.30 11.78 0.54
CA THR A 66 9.40 11.70 1.52
C THR A 66 9.02 10.85 2.72
N GLN A 67 7.78 10.96 3.22
CA GLN A 67 7.29 10.14 4.32
C GLN A 67 7.12 8.67 3.91
N LEU A 68 6.67 8.42 2.68
CA LEU A 68 6.53 7.09 2.11
C LEU A 68 7.87 6.32 2.10
N LYS A 69 8.95 6.98 1.66
CA LYS A 69 10.29 6.36 1.67
C LYS A 69 10.72 5.91 3.08
N GLY A 70 10.51 6.77 4.08
CA GLY A 70 10.81 6.44 5.47
C GLY A 70 9.95 5.29 6.01
N LEU A 71 8.68 5.25 5.63
CA LEU A 71 7.78 4.15 5.99
C LEU A 71 8.24 2.82 5.39
N MET A 72 8.57 2.79 4.09
CA MET A 72 9.01 1.58 3.40
C MET A 72 10.27 0.98 4.04
N GLN A 73 11.25 1.82 4.38
CA GLN A 73 12.47 1.40 5.04
C GLN A 73 12.21 0.86 6.45
N ARG A 74 11.35 1.53 7.23
CA ARG A 74 11.05 1.14 8.62
C ARG A 74 10.35 -0.21 8.71
N TRP A 75 9.44 -0.51 7.79
CA TRP A 75 8.68 -1.75 7.76
C TRP A 75 9.29 -2.85 6.89
N GLY A 76 10.36 -2.54 6.15
CA GLY A 76 11.05 -3.51 5.29
C GLY A 76 10.20 -3.97 4.09
N PHE A 77 9.37 -3.10 3.53
CA PHE A 77 8.58 -3.44 2.34
C PHE A 77 9.48 -3.61 1.12
N ALA A 78 9.20 -4.63 0.31
CA ALA A 78 9.93 -4.95 -0.91
C ALA A 78 9.62 -3.97 -2.06
N GLY A 79 8.56 -3.17 -1.92
CA GLY A 79 8.09 -2.26 -2.96
C GLY A 79 6.73 -1.65 -2.63
N ILE A 80 6.13 -1.04 -3.64
CA ILE A 80 4.77 -0.51 -3.61
C ILE A 80 3.92 -1.20 -4.69
N GLY A 81 2.62 -1.27 -4.44
CA GLY A 81 1.61 -1.63 -5.43
C GLY A 81 0.65 -0.46 -5.60
N LEU A 82 0.72 0.23 -6.73
CA LEU A 82 -0.22 1.30 -7.05
C LEU A 82 -1.52 0.67 -7.57
N VAL A 83 -2.60 0.82 -6.81
CA VAL A 83 -3.93 0.37 -7.23
C VAL A 83 -4.50 1.39 -8.22
N SER A 84 -4.65 0.99 -9.48
CA SER A 84 -5.23 1.84 -10.52
C SER A 84 -6.74 1.69 -10.64
N GLU A 85 -7.27 0.50 -10.36
CA GLU A 85 -8.72 0.20 -10.41
C GLU A 85 -9.15 -0.45 -9.09
N PRO A 86 -9.87 0.26 -8.20
CA PRO A 86 -10.20 -0.26 -6.87
C PRO A 86 -11.26 -1.39 -6.87
N LEU A 87 -12.22 -1.34 -7.79
CA LEU A 87 -13.35 -2.26 -7.82
C LEU A 87 -12.97 -3.62 -8.44
N GLU A 88 -12.19 -3.58 -9.52
CA GLU A 88 -11.53 -4.73 -10.13
C GLU A 88 -10.01 -4.53 -10.02
N PRO A 89 -9.35 -5.04 -8.96
CA PRO A 89 -7.99 -4.69 -8.58
C PRO A 89 -6.95 -4.86 -9.69
N GLN A 90 -6.65 -3.77 -10.40
CA GLN A 90 -5.47 -3.67 -11.25
C GLN A 90 -4.39 -2.98 -10.45
N VAL A 91 -3.26 -3.68 -10.26
CA VAL A 91 -2.17 -3.23 -9.40
C VAL A 91 -0.87 -3.19 -10.18
N GLN A 92 -0.24 -2.03 -10.25
CA GLN A 92 1.10 -1.87 -10.80
C GLN A 92 2.13 -1.97 -9.68
N PHE A 93 3.00 -2.97 -9.77
CA PHE A 93 4.06 -3.20 -8.78
C PHE A 93 5.36 -2.52 -9.17
N LEU A 94 5.97 -1.84 -8.20
CA LEU A 94 7.29 -1.24 -8.31
C LEU A 94 8.16 -1.76 -7.16
N ALA A 95 9.27 -2.40 -7.49
CA ALA A 95 10.23 -2.88 -6.51
C ALA A 95 11.00 -1.71 -5.88
N TYR A 96 11.27 -1.80 -4.58
CA TYR A 96 12.11 -0.86 -3.87
C TYR A 96 13.56 -1.30 -3.95
N GLU A 97 14.31 -0.73 -4.88
CA GLU A 97 15.77 -0.88 -4.88
C GLU A 97 16.39 0.10 -3.88
N LYS A 98 17.31 -0.41 -3.04
CA LYS A 98 18.11 0.44 -2.14
C LYS A 98 18.91 1.43 -2.98
N GLY A 99 18.43 2.68 -3.04
CA GLY A 99 19.03 3.75 -3.85
C GLY A 99 18.04 4.55 -4.70
N PHE A 100 16.79 4.08 -4.83
CA PHE A 100 15.77 4.77 -5.62
C PHE A 100 15.23 6.02 -4.90
N ASN A 101 15.15 7.14 -5.62
CA ASN A 101 14.44 8.34 -5.18
C ASN A 101 13.06 8.33 -5.82
N LEU A 102 12.03 8.12 -4.99
CA LEU A 102 10.62 8.32 -5.34
C LEU A 102 10.29 9.82 -5.33
#